data_AF-A0A538CSA2-F1
#
_entry.id   AF-A0A538CSA2-F1
#
_cell.length_a   1.000
_cell.length_b   1.000
_cell.length_c   1.000
_cell.angle_alpha   90.00
_cell.angle_beta   90.00
_cell.angle_gamma   90.00
#
_symmetry.space_group_name_H-M   'P 1'
#
loop_
_entity.id
_entity.type
_entity.pdbx_description
1 polymer ?
#
loop_
_entity_poly.entity_id
_entity_poly.type
_entity_poly.pdbx_seq_one_letter_code
_entity_poly.pdbx_strand_id
1 'polypeptide(L)'
;MRRSLSSPRRRRRLIALLVVLLIAVIVSLLIAYDRNSAKPTATPVTKGKPTLPAPQPKSRRFTHTEAKTVLPVARRFIQEVVNRRNMHAGWEITAPALRGDTSRADWDRGENTEVAPFPVDHARWRIDYNYGSTVGLEVAVFPRKGAQIQKPMVYFWEATRSTRKGRSKWLVDQWIPAPGSAQVVQGASNPVAANRSTPPPPGLSSAWLFAPLGILIAVIAIPLTVAAREWRRNRRARRNYEAGLPPLPRPPL
;
A
#
# COMPACT_ATOMS: atom_id res chain seq x y z
N MET A 1 3.52 65.46 -13.09
CA MET A 1 2.74 64.31 -12.56
C MET A 1 1.76 63.81 -13.62
N ARG A 2 1.68 62.48 -13.80
CA ARG A 2 0.58 61.70 -14.43
C ARG A 2 0.31 61.89 -15.95
N ARG A 3 1.08 61.23 -16.83
CA ARG A 3 0.56 60.68 -18.11
C ARG A 3 1.39 59.47 -18.59
N SER A 4 1.11 58.26 -18.12
CA SER A 4 1.61 57.02 -18.77
C SER A 4 0.70 55.79 -18.63
N LEU A 5 -0.59 55.98 -18.37
CA LEU A 5 -1.58 54.89 -18.19
C LEU A 5 -2.66 54.81 -19.30
N SER A 6 -2.39 55.25 -20.53
CA SER A 6 -3.39 55.24 -21.61
C SER A 6 -3.23 54.13 -22.67
N SER A 7 -2.48 53.05 -22.39
CA SER A 7 -2.40 51.89 -23.29
C SER A 7 -3.27 50.73 -22.80
N PRO A 8 -4.34 50.33 -23.54
CA PRO A 8 -5.21 49.20 -23.19
C PRO A 8 -4.44 47.89 -22.98
N ARG A 9 -3.32 47.71 -23.68
CA ARG A 9 -2.47 46.51 -23.62
C ARG A 9 -1.61 46.48 -22.36
N ARG A 10 -1.18 47.63 -21.82
CA ARG A 10 -0.48 47.71 -20.53
C ARG A 10 -1.46 47.56 -19.36
N ARG A 11 -2.68 48.09 -19.50
CA ARG A 11 -3.76 47.93 -18.51
C ARG A 11 -4.16 46.47 -18.35
N ARG A 12 -4.34 45.71 -19.44
CA ARG A 12 -4.60 44.26 -19.39
C ARG A 12 -3.48 43.46 -18.70
N ARG A 13 -2.22 43.89 -18.83
CA ARG A 13 -1.08 43.22 -18.18
C ARG A 13 -0.97 43.54 -16.70
N LEU A 14 -1.24 44.79 -16.32
CA LEU A 14 -1.35 45.19 -14.91
C LEU A 14 -2.49 44.46 -14.21
N ILE A 15 -3.65 44.34 -14.89
CA ILE A 15 -4.78 43.57 -14.37
C ILE A 15 -4.42 42.09 -14.24
N ALA A 16 -3.79 41.48 -15.25
CA ALA A 16 -3.37 40.09 -15.18
C ALA A 16 -2.37 39.82 -14.04
N LEU A 17 -1.39 40.72 -13.83
CA LEU A 17 -0.46 40.62 -12.70
C LEU A 17 -1.18 40.76 -11.35
N LEU A 18 -2.12 41.69 -11.23
CA LEU A 18 -2.94 41.85 -10.03
C LEU A 18 -3.78 40.61 -9.74
N VAL A 19 -4.38 40.00 -10.76
CA VAL A 19 -5.18 38.77 -10.63
C VAL A 19 -4.32 37.59 -10.18
N VAL A 20 -3.11 37.43 -10.75
CA VAL A 20 -2.18 36.36 -10.33
C VAL A 20 -1.74 36.57 -8.88
N LEU A 21 -1.42 37.81 -8.50
CA LEU A 21 -1.03 38.13 -7.12
C LEU A 21 -2.19 37.86 -6.14
N LEU A 22 -3.42 38.20 -6.53
CA LEU A 22 -4.62 37.94 -5.74
C LEU A 22 -4.84 36.43 -5.56
N ILE A 23 -4.72 35.64 -6.63
CA ILE A 23 -4.85 34.18 -6.55
C ILE A 23 -3.76 33.58 -5.65
N ALA A 24 -2.52 34.06 -5.75
CA ALA A 24 -1.43 33.60 -4.89
C ALA A 24 -1.69 33.92 -3.40
N VAL A 25 -2.23 35.10 -3.10
CA VAL A 25 -2.61 35.49 -1.72
C VAL A 25 -3.78 34.64 -1.22
N ILE A 26 -4.80 34.39 -2.05
CA ILE A 26 -5.94 33.53 -1.70
C ILE A 26 -5.48 32.09 -1.43
N VAL A 27 -4.65 31.52 -2.31
CA VAL A 27 -4.10 30.16 -2.11
C VAL A 27 -3.23 30.11 -0.85
N SER A 28 -2.42 31.13 -0.59
CA SER A 28 -1.62 31.20 0.64
C SER A 28 -2.49 31.30 1.89
N LEU A 29 -3.58 32.07 1.84
CA LEU A 29 -4.57 32.14 2.92
C LEU A 29 -5.32 30.83 3.09
N LEU A 30 -5.70 30.15 2.01
CA LEU A 30 -6.35 28.84 2.07
C LEU A 30 -5.41 27.79 2.67
N ILE A 31 -4.11 27.80 2.35
CA ILE A 31 -3.12 26.90 2.96
C ILE A 31 -2.87 27.27 4.43
N ALA A 32 -2.72 28.56 4.75
CA ALA A 32 -2.47 29.02 6.10
C ALA A 32 -3.69 28.86 7.03
N TYR A 33 -4.89 28.85 6.45
CA TYR A 33 -6.16 28.76 7.16
C TYR A 33 -6.89 27.43 6.94
N ASP A 34 -6.26 26.45 6.28
CA ASP A 34 -6.67 25.04 6.30
C ASP A 34 -6.43 24.50 7.71
N ARG A 35 -7.32 24.91 8.61
CA ARG A 35 -7.35 24.51 10.01
C ARG A 35 -7.87 23.08 10.06
N ASN A 36 -6.97 22.12 9.83
CA ASN A 36 -7.09 20.81 10.44
C ASN A 36 -7.18 21.02 11.96
N SER A 37 -8.40 21.14 12.47
CA SER A 37 -8.72 21.50 13.85
C SER A 37 -8.62 20.30 14.80
N ALA A 38 -8.06 19.18 14.34
CA ALA A 38 -7.61 18.12 15.22
C ALA A 38 -6.41 18.65 16.01
N LYS A 39 -6.65 19.05 17.26
CA LYS A 39 -5.56 19.21 18.22
C LYS A 39 -4.78 17.89 18.21
N PRO A 40 -3.47 17.87 17.91
CA PRO A 40 -2.68 16.68 18.11
C PRO A 40 -2.67 16.45 19.61
N THR A 41 -3.54 15.56 20.10
CA THR A 41 -3.37 14.98 21.41
C THR A 41 -2.12 14.14 21.28
N ALA A 42 -0.98 14.72 21.65
CA ALA A 42 0.18 13.94 22.00
C ALA A 42 -0.25 13.10 23.19
N THR A 43 -0.81 11.92 22.94
CA THR A 43 -0.78 10.85 23.93
C THR A 43 0.70 10.75 24.31
N PRO A 44 1.07 11.03 25.57
CA PRO A 44 2.42 10.75 26.00
C PRO A 44 2.63 9.28 25.68
N VAL A 45 3.52 8.98 24.74
CA VAL A 45 4.03 7.62 24.60
C VAL A 45 4.90 7.45 25.84
N THR A 46 4.27 7.14 26.97
CA THR A 46 4.98 6.61 28.11
C THR A 46 5.68 5.40 27.55
N LYS A 47 7.02 5.47 27.45
CA LYS A 47 7.84 4.28 27.19
C LYS A 47 7.50 3.32 28.32
N GLY A 48 6.53 2.44 28.08
CA GLY A 48 6.28 1.31 28.94
C GLY A 48 7.61 0.58 29.09
N LYS A 49 7.87 0.04 30.28
CA LYS A 49 8.99 -0.88 30.45
C LYS A 49 8.91 -1.90 29.30
N PRO A 50 10.01 -2.22 28.61
CA PRO A 50 9.99 -3.24 27.57
C PRO A 50 9.40 -4.51 28.18
N THR A 51 8.14 -4.80 27.86
CA THR A 51 7.55 -6.08 28.21
C THR A 51 8.26 -7.06 27.31
N LEU A 52 9.21 -7.79 27.88
CA LEU A 52 9.78 -8.93 27.17
C LEU A 52 8.60 -9.84 26.82
N PRO A 53 8.43 -10.21 25.54
CA PRO A 53 7.46 -11.23 25.16
C PRO A 53 7.66 -12.43 26.07
N ALA A 54 6.57 -13.07 26.51
CA ALA A 54 6.67 -14.31 27.26
C ALA A 54 7.62 -15.26 26.52
N PRO A 55 8.57 -15.92 27.21
CA PRO A 55 9.51 -16.82 26.57
C PRO A 55 8.75 -17.83 25.73
N GLN A 56 9.01 -17.88 24.42
CA GLN A 56 8.40 -18.90 23.59
C GLN A 56 8.86 -20.27 24.08
N PRO A 57 7.95 -21.25 24.21
CA PRO A 57 8.34 -22.58 24.64
C PRO A 57 9.41 -23.14 23.73
N LYS A 58 10.35 -23.92 24.29
CA LYS A 58 11.41 -24.54 23.49
C LYS A 58 10.78 -25.59 22.57
N SER A 59 11.02 -25.45 21.28
CA SER A 59 10.62 -26.46 20.29
C SER A 59 11.31 -27.79 20.60
N ARG A 60 10.52 -28.86 20.62
CA ARG A 60 10.97 -30.24 20.78
C ARG A 60 11.36 -30.78 19.41
N ARG A 61 12.22 -31.80 19.40
CA ARG A 61 12.52 -32.54 18.18
C ARG A 61 11.23 -33.14 17.61
N PHE A 62 10.94 -32.86 16.34
CA PHE A 62 9.86 -33.50 15.61
C PHE A 62 10.28 -34.89 15.18
N THR A 63 9.59 -35.90 15.70
CA THR A 63 9.93 -37.31 15.47
C THR A 63 9.28 -37.85 14.20
N HIS A 64 9.84 -38.91 13.64
CA HIS A 64 9.24 -39.58 12.47
C HIS A 64 7.84 -40.15 12.79
N THR A 65 7.61 -40.58 14.02
CA THR A 65 6.29 -41.07 14.49
C THR A 65 5.26 -39.94 14.51
N GLU A 66 5.62 -38.76 15.00
CA GLU A 66 4.73 -37.58 14.95
C GLU A 66 4.44 -37.18 13.51
N ALA A 67 5.45 -37.17 12.63
CA ALA A 67 5.29 -36.88 11.21
C ALA A 67 4.23 -37.75 10.54
N LYS A 68 4.19 -39.06 10.87
CA LYS A 68 3.17 -40.00 10.35
C LYS A 68 1.75 -39.66 10.79
N THR A 69 1.57 -38.91 11.87
CA THR A 69 0.25 -38.50 12.37
C THR A 69 -0.16 -37.10 11.91
N VAL A 70 0.79 -36.17 11.79
CA VAL A 70 0.53 -34.76 11.48
C VAL A 70 0.44 -34.52 9.97
N LEU A 71 1.38 -35.06 9.19
CA LEU A 71 1.46 -34.77 7.75
C LEU A 71 0.24 -35.24 6.95
N PRO A 72 -0.42 -36.38 7.27
CA PRO A 72 -1.68 -36.73 6.63
C PRO A 72 -2.79 -35.72 6.89
N VAL A 73 -2.83 -35.10 8.07
CA VAL A 73 -3.83 -34.06 8.40
C VAL A 73 -3.56 -32.80 7.61
N ALA A 74 -2.31 -32.35 7.53
CA ALA A 74 -1.92 -31.21 6.68
C ALA A 74 -2.30 -31.45 5.21
N ARG A 75 -1.97 -32.64 4.66
CA ARG A 75 -2.33 -33.00 3.28
C ARG A 75 -3.84 -32.98 3.06
N ARG A 76 -4.61 -33.58 3.97
CA ARG A 76 -6.07 -33.62 3.87
C ARG A 76 -6.67 -32.23 3.98
N PHE A 77 -6.16 -31.38 4.86
CA PHE A 77 -6.61 -29.99 4.97
C PHE A 77 -6.40 -29.22 3.67
N ILE A 78 -5.21 -29.34 3.06
CA ILE A 78 -4.91 -28.69 1.78
C ILE A 78 -5.84 -29.21 0.67
N GLN A 79 -6.07 -30.52 0.60
CA GLN A 79 -6.90 -31.12 -0.43
C GLN A 79 -8.39 -30.78 -0.27
N GLU A 80 -8.92 -30.91 0.93
CA GLU A 80 -10.36 -30.79 1.18
C GLU A 80 -10.80 -29.35 1.38
N VAL A 81 -10.03 -28.56 2.15
CA VAL A 81 -10.37 -27.18 2.54
C VAL A 81 -9.77 -26.17 1.57
N VAL A 82 -8.44 -26.17 1.40
CA VAL A 82 -7.77 -25.14 0.57
C VAL A 82 -8.15 -25.29 -0.91
N ASN A 83 -8.14 -26.52 -1.43
CA ASN A 83 -8.54 -26.85 -2.81
C ASN A 83 -10.05 -26.95 -3.03
N ARG A 84 -10.86 -26.81 -1.97
CA ARG A 84 -12.33 -26.87 -2.02
C ARG A 84 -12.90 -28.15 -2.61
N ARG A 85 -12.24 -29.29 -2.38
CA ARG A 85 -12.66 -30.58 -2.93
C ARG A 85 -13.85 -31.19 -2.19
N ASN A 86 -13.81 -31.19 -0.86
CA ASN A 86 -14.89 -31.71 -0.01
C ASN A 86 -14.87 -30.99 1.35
N MET A 87 -15.55 -29.85 1.40
CA MET A 87 -15.65 -29.04 2.61
C MET A 87 -16.20 -29.82 3.82
N HIS A 88 -17.17 -30.70 3.59
CA HIS A 88 -17.77 -31.51 4.64
C HIS A 88 -16.73 -32.37 5.38
N ALA A 89 -15.80 -32.98 4.65
CA ALA A 89 -14.69 -33.73 5.25
C ALA A 89 -13.68 -32.80 5.96
N GLY A 90 -13.53 -31.58 5.46
CA GLY A 90 -12.67 -30.53 6.03
C GLY A 90 -13.09 -30.07 7.42
N TRP A 91 -14.39 -30.14 7.75
CA TRP A 91 -14.89 -29.76 9.06
C TRP A 91 -14.17 -30.58 10.14
N GLU A 92 -14.20 -31.91 10.06
CA GLU A 92 -13.72 -32.81 11.12
C GLU A 92 -12.24 -32.69 11.50
N ILE A 93 -11.43 -32.13 10.60
CA ILE A 93 -9.98 -31.91 10.75
C ILE A 93 -9.61 -30.47 11.08
N THR A 94 -10.58 -29.56 11.07
CA THR A 94 -10.38 -28.14 11.41
C THR A 94 -10.82 -27.90 12.86
N ALA A 95 -10.05 -27.18 13.65
CA ALA A 95 -10.39 -26.81 15.01
C ALA A 95 -11.47 -25.70 15.03
N PRO A 96 -12.27 -25.57 16.10
CA PRO A 96 -13.22 -24.48 16.24
C PRO A 96 -12.59 -23.09 16.04
N ALA A 97 -11.35 -22.90 16.48
CA ALA A 97 -10.63 -21.62 16.33
C ALA A 97 -10.53 -21.15 14.88
N LEU A 98 -10.18 -22.03 13.93
CA LEU A 98 -10.07 -21.69 12.50
C LEU A 98 -11.43 -21.63 11.79
N ARG A 99 -12.44 -22.29 12.33
CA ARG A 99 -13.81 -22.18 11.81
C ARG A 99 -14.46 -20.87 12.23
N GLY A 100 -14.00 -20.26 13.32
CA GLY A 100 -14.61 -19.06 13.89
C GLY A 100 -16.12 -19.24 14.08
N ASP A 101 -16.88 -18.27 13.58
CA ASP A 101 -18.34 -18.27 13.63
C ASP A 101 -19.00 -18.91 12.40
N THR A 102 -18.24 -19.55 11.49
CA THR A 102 -18.80 -20.22 10.31
C THR A 102 -19.71 -21.37 10.73
N SER A 103 -20.99 -21.31 10.30
CA SER A 103 -21.94 -22.39 10.55
C SER A 103 -21.54 -23.67 9.79
N ARG A 104 -22.01 -24.84 10.26
CA ARG A 104 -21.73 -26.10 9.56
C ARG A 104 -22.25 -26.09 8.11
N ALA A 105 -23.43 -25.51 7.89
CA ALA A 105 -24.04 -25.45 6.58
C ALA A 105 -23.25 -24.53 5.64
N ASP A 106 -22.80 -23.37 6.12
CA ASP A 106 -21.99 -22.43 5.32
C ASP A 106 -20.63 -23.03 5.00
N TRP A 107 -20.00 -23.67 5.99
CA TRP A 107 -18.74 -24.38 5.80
C TRP A 107 -18.85 -25.44 4.71
N ASP A 108 -19.89 -26.29 4.76
CA ASP A 108 -20.10 -27.36 3.77
C ASP A 108 -20.28 -26.80 2.35
N ARG A 109 -20.80 -25.57 2.20
CA ARG A 109 -20.87 -24.82 0.93
C ARG A 109 -19.59 -24.06 0.58
N GLY A 110 -18.65 -23.97 1.53
CA GLY A 110 -17.42 -23.21 1.41
C GLY A 110 -17.61 -21.69 1.57
N GLU A 111 -18.71 -21.26 2.13
CA GLU A 111 -19.08 -19.87 2.37
C GLU A 111 -18.64 -19.42 3.77
N ASN A 112 -18.38 -18.12 3.93
CA ASN A 112 -18.06 -17.49 5.23
C ASN A 112 -16.88 -18.13 5.99
N THR A 113 -15.94 -18.77 5.29
CA THR A 113 -14.76 -19.42 5.90
C THR A 113 -13.55 -18.48 5.93
N GLU A 114 -12.74 -18.51 6.98
CA GLU A 114 -11.47 -17.77 7.04
C GLU A 114 -10.40 -18.27 6.05
N VAL A 115 -10.55 -19.49 5.54
CA VAL A 115 -9.57 -20.13 4.66
C VAL A 115 -9.83 -19.77 3.21
N ALA A 116 -9.06 -18.85 2.63
CA ALA A 116 -9.21 -18.51 1.21
C ALA A 116 -8.96 -19.72 0.28
N PRO A 117 -9.79 -19.93 -0.76
CA PRO A 117 -9.55 -20.99 -1.74
C PRO A 117 -8.24 -20.74 -2.50
N PHE A 118 -7.47 -21.80 -2.73
CA PHE A 118 -6.26 -21.75 -3.55
C PHE A 118 -6.15 -23.02 -4.40
N PRO A 119 -5.94 -22.92 -5.72
CA PRO A 119 -5.89 -24.07 -6.62
C PRO A 119 -4.53 -24.77 -6.53
N VAL A 120 -4.30 -25.56 -5.49
CA VAL A 120 -3.05 -26.29 -5.24
C VAL A 120 -2.90 -27.47 -6.20
N ASP A 121 -1.75 -27.54 -6.85
CA ASP A 121 -1.23 -28.71 -7.57
C ASP A 121 -0.43 -29.60 -6.62
N HIS A 122 0.62 -29.03 -6.03
CA HIS A 122 1.46 -29.68 -5.05
C HIS A 122 1.84 -28.72 -3.93
N ALA A 123 2.28 -29.29 -2.80
CA ALA A 123 2.71 -28.53 -1.63
C ALA A 123 4.04 -29.09 -1.11
N ARG A 124 4.85 -28.21 -0.55
CA ARG A 124 6.06 -28.55 0.22
C ARG A 124 5.91 -27.99 1.62
N TRP A 125 6.46 -28.68 2.61
CA TRP A 125 6.39 -28.23 4.00
C TRP A 125 7.73 -28.42 4.70
N ARG A 126 8.00 -27.54 5.65
CA ARG A 126 9.04 -27.72 6.67
C ARG A 126 8.42 -27.55 8.05
N ILE A 127 9.04 -28.18 9.04
CA ILE A 127 8.66 -28.00 10.45
C ILE A 127 9.18 -26.65 10.89
N ASP A 128 8.31 -25.86 11.51
CA ASP A 128 8.66 -24.61 12.15
C ASP A 128 8.94 -24.87 13.65
N TYR A 129 7.93 -25.37 14.36
CA TYR A 129 8.07 -25.74 15.77
C TYR A 129 7.19 -26.94 16.16
N ASN A 130 7.56 -27.60 17.25
CA ASN A 130 6.78 -28.66 17.89
C ASN A 130 6.79 -28.47 19.40
N TYR A 131 5.63 -28.24 20.00
CA TYR A 131 5.46 -28.14 21.45
C TYR A 131 4.82 -29.39 22.07
N GLY A 132 4.67 -30.47 21.30
CA GLY A 132 4.09 -31.74 21.71
C GLY A 132 2.57 -31.79 21.59
N SER A 133 1.87 -30.79 22.15
CA SER A 133 0.43 -30.61 21.95
C SER A 133 0.10 -29.80 20.70
N THR A 134 1.07 -29.05 20.17
CA THR A 134 0.89 -28.13 19.04
C THR A 134 2.07 -28.26 18.09
N VAL A 135 1.80 -28.28 16.79
CA VAL A 135 2.82 -28.37 15.73
C VAL A 135 2.57 -27.29 14.70
N GLY A 136 3.60 -26.49 14.44
CA GLY A 136 3.65 -25.50 13.37
C GLY A 136 4.42 -26.02 12.16
N LEU A 137 3.85 -25.84 10.99
CA LEU A 137 4.48 -26.09 9.69
C LEU A 137 4.48 -24.81 8.88
N GLU A 138 5.57 -24.59 8.16
CA GLU A 138 5.57 -23.64 7.04
C GLU A 138 5.28 -24.40 5.76
N VAL A 139 4.18 -24.04 5.10
CA VAL A 139 3.63 -24.77 3.96
C VAL A 139 3.69 -23.88 2.73
N ALA A 140 4.52 -24.27 1.76
CA ALA A 140 4.54 -23.66 0.43
C ALA A 140 3.55 -24.40 -0.48
N VAL A 141 2.55 -23.70 -0.98
CA VAL A 141 1.57 -24.21 -1.95
C VAL A 141 1.87 -23.70 -3.35
N PHE A 142 1.85 -24.60 -4.32
CA PHE A 142 2.12 -24.30 -5.72
C PHE A 142 0.83 -24.43 -6.52
N PRO A 143 0.47 -23.40 -7.31
CA PRO A 143 -0.80 -23.41 -8.02
C PRO A 143 -0.78 -24.37 -9.22
N ARG A 144 -1.97 -24.85 -9.59
CA ARG A 144 -2.19 -25.60 -10.84
C ARG A 144 -1.85 -24.75 -12.06
N LYS A 145 -1.30 -25.42 -13.08
CA LYS A 145 -1.07 -24.79 -14.38
C LYS A 145 -2.39 -24.23 -14.93
N GLY A 146 -2.36 -22.98 -15.40
CA GLY A 146 -3.55 -22.29 -15.93
C GLY A 146 -4.45 -21.66 -14.88
N ALA A 147 -4.13 -21.75 -13.58
CA ALA A 147 -4.84 -20.99 -12.55
C ALA A 147 -4.59 -19.48 -12.70
N GLN A 148 -5.58 -18.66 -12.30
CA GLN A 148 -5.44 -17.20 -12.26
C GLN A 148 -4.30 -16.77 -11.32
N ILE A 149 -4.14 -17.48 -10.20
CA ILE A 149 -3.02 -17.31 -9.29
C ILE A 149 -1.86 -18.18 -9.80
N GLN A 150 -0.78 -17.54 -10.24
CA GLN A 150 0.37 -18.23 -10.84
C GLN A 150 1.58 -18.33 -9.92
N LYS A 151 1.63 -17.57 -8.82
CA LYS A 151 2.77 -17.54 -7.91
C LYS A 151 2.54 -18.50 -6.73
N PRO A 152 3.58 -19.23 -6.27
CA PRO A 152 3.51 -19.97 -5.02
C PRO A 152 3.23 -19.05 -3.85
N MET A 153 2.51 -19.56 -2.86
CA MET A 153 2.25 -18.85 -1.60
C MET A 153 2.74 -19.70 -0.44
N VAL A 154 3.20 -19.03 0.63
CA VAL A 154 3.67 -19.68 1.85
C VAL A 154 2.69 -19.36 2.96
N TYR A 155 2.29 -20.37 3.72
CA TYR A 155 1.37 -20.24 4.84
C TYR A 155 1.99 -20.81 6.10
N PHE A 156 1.71 -20.17 7.22
CA PHE A 156 1.85 -20.80 8.53
C PHE A 156 0.61 -21.64 8.78
N TRP A 157 0.86 -22.94 8.93
CA TRP A 157 -0.13 -23.94 9.27
C TRP A 157 0.16 -24.42 10.68
N GLU A 158 -0.86 -24.42 11.54
CA GLU A 158 -0.74 -24.92 12.90
C GLU A 158 -1.83 -25.96 13.15
N ALA A 159 -1.48 -26.97 13.94
CA ALA A 159 -2.45 -27.92 14.44
C ALA A 159 -2.22 -28.22 15.91
N THR A 160 -3.31 -28.25 16.65
CA THR A 160 -3.35 -28.64 18.05
C THR A 160 -3.95 -30.04 18.20
N ARG A 161 -3.37 -30.82 19.10
CA ARG A 161 -3.84 -32.14 19.51
C ARG A 161 -5.04 -31.98 20.42
N SER A 162 -6.21 -32.39 19.94
CA SER A 162 -7.42 -32.50 20.75
C SER A 162 -7.60 -33.93 21.23
N THR A 163 -7.73 -34.11 22.55
CA THR A 163 -8.07 -35.40 23.16
C THR A 163 -9.52 -35.34 23.61
N ARG A 164 -10.38 -36.14 22.98
CA ARG A 164 -11.80 -36.23 23.33
C ARG A 164 -12.20 -37.69 23.48
N LYS A 165 -12.80 -38.05 24.62
CA LYS A 165 -13.25 -39.42 24.94
C LYS A 165 -12.14 -40.47 24.72
N GLY A 166 -10.93 -40.20 25.22
CA GLY A 166 -9.78 -41.11 25.10
C GLY A 166 -9.15 -41.24 23.70
N ARG A 167 -9.69 -40.54 22.68
CA ARG A 167 -9.10 -40.50 21.33
C ARG A 167 -8.42 -39.15 21.11
N SER A 168 -7.15 -39.19 20.72
CA SER A 168 -6.40 -37.99 20.31
C SER A 168 -6.45 -37.83 18.79
N LYS A 169 -6.81 -36.64 18.33
CA LYS A 169 -6.73 -36.23 16.93
C LYS A 169 -6.06 -34.87 16.78
N TRP A 170 -5.36 -34.67 15.68
CA TRP A 170 -4.83 -33.36 15.30
C TRP A 170 -5.92 -32.56 14.61
N LEU A 171 -6.09 -31.30 14.99
CA LEU A 171 -7.02 -30.37 14.40
C LEU A 171 -6.28 -29.09 13.99
N VAL A 172 -6.52 -28.63 12.76
CA VAL A 172 -5.91 -27.42 12.21
C VAL A 172 -6.59 -26.20 12.83
N ASP A 173 -5.84 -25.39 13.56
CA ASP A 173 -6.34 -24.19 14.24
C ASP A 173 -5.86 -22.89 13.61
N GLN A 174 -4.82 -22.94 12.77
CA GLN A 174 -4.33 -21.76 12.07
C GLN A 174 -3.95 -22.06 10.62
N TRP A 175 -4.37 -21.17 9.73
CA TRP A 175 -3.95 -21.10 8.33
C TRP A 175 -3.84 -19.64 7.92
N ILE A 176 -2.63 -19.09 8.00
CA ILE A 176 -2.39 -17.68 7.71
C ILE A 176 -1.25 -17.51 6.71
N PRO A 177 -1.33 -16.54 5.77
CA PRO A 177 -0.24 -16.26 4.87
C PRO A 177 1.02 -15.85 5.65
N ALA A 178 2.18 -16.43 5.32
CA ALA A 178 3.45 -16.01 5.88
C ALA A 178 3.76 -14.56 5.45
N PRO A 179 4.48 -13.76 6.26
CA PRO A 179 4.88 -12.41 5.88
C PRO A 179 5.50 -12.35 4.48
N GLY A 180 5.00 -11.44 3.63
CA GLY A 180 5.45 -11.30 2.24
C GLY A 180 4.72 -12.18 1.20
N SER A 181 3.96 -13.19 1.61
CA SER A 181 3.16 -14.02 0.68
C SER A 181 1.83 -13.38 0.26
N ALA A 182 1.26 -12.50 1.10
CA ALA A 182 -0.04 -11.84 0.88
C ALA A 182 -0.07 -10.79 -0.25
N GLN A 183 1.07 -10.48 -0.87
CA GLN A 183 1.19 -9.49 -1.95
C GLN A 183 0.66 -10.01 -3.32
N VAL A 184 0.18 -11.26 -3.40
CA VAL A 184 -0.26 -11.89 -4.67
C VAL A 184 -1.78 -11.77 -4.91
N VAL A 185 -2.58 -11.36 -3.92
CA VAL A 185 -4.05 -11.22 -4.06
C VAL A 185 -4.45 -9.75 -4.20
N GLN A 186 -4.10 -9.12 -5.32
CA GLN A 186 -4.80 -7.92 -5.79
C GLN A 186 -5.12 -8.11 -7.27
N GLY A 187 -6.23 -8.81 -7.53
CA GLY A 187 -6.67 -9.10 -8.88
C GLY A 187 -7.98 -9.87 -8.96
N ALA A 188 -9.00 -9.53 -8.15
CA ALA A 188 -10.43 -9.72 -8.46
C ALA A 188 -11.32 -9.29 -7.27
N SER A 189 -12.08 -8.20 -7.50
CA SER A 189 -13.42 -7.86 -6.96
C SER A 189 -13.75 -7.96 -5.46
N ASN A 190 -14.02 -6.76 -4.89
CA ASN A 190 -14.80 -6.38 -3.71
C ASN A 190 -14.15 -6.51 -2.31
N PRO A 191 -13.91 -5.38 -1.60
CA PRO A 191 -13.36 -5.37 -0.25
C PRO A 191 -14.51 -5.47 0.77
N VAL A 192 -14.63 -6.62 1.43
CA VAL A 192 -15.33 -6.67 2.72
C VAL A 192 -14.27 -6.66 3.82
N ALA A 193 -14.45 -5.71 4.71
CA ALA A 193 -13.49 -5.22 5.69
C ALA A 193 -12.80 -6.31 6.53
N ALA A 194 -11.48 -6.44 6.35
CA ALA A 194 -10.60 -6.84 7.45
C ALA A 194 -10.18 -5.57 8.19
N ASN A 195 -11.03 -5.10 9.09
CA ASN A 195 -10.71 -4.02 10.01
C ASN A 195 -9.76 -4.57 11.10
N ARG A 196 -8.48 -4.77 10.75
CA ARG A 196 -7.38 -4.83 11.72
C ARG A 196 -6.52 -3.60 11.52
N SER A 197 -6.79 -2.61 12.37
CA SER A 197 -6.05 -1.37 12.50
C SER A 197 -4.61 -1.64 12.94
N THR A 198 -3.75 -1.91 11.97
CA THR A 198 -2.34 -1.54 12.07
C THR A 198 -2.24 -0.12 11.52
N PRO A 199 -1.78 0.88 12.30
CA PRO A 199 -1.57 2.22 11.76
C PRO A 199 -0.51 2.10 10.64
N PRO A 200 -0.79 2.52 9.40
CA PRO A 200 0.28 2.72 8.45
C PRO A 200 1.21 3.81 9.03
N PRO A 201 2.55 3.72 8.87
CA PRO A 201 3.36 4.92 9.04
C PRO A 201 2.75 6.00 8.14
N PRO A 202 2.57 7.24 8.62
CA PRO A 202 1.89 8.28 7.85
C PRO A 202 2.61 8.43 6.51
N GLY A 203 1.99 7.88 5.47
CA GLY A 203 2.47 8.00 4.11
C GLY A 203 2.33 9.46 3.73
N LEU A 204 3.45 10.20 3.79
CA LEU A 204 3.52 11.52 3.17
C LEU A 204 3.03 11.35 1.74
N SER A 205 1.91 11.98 1.40
CA SER A 205 1.43 11.99 0.02
C SER A 205 2.58 12.47 -0.88
N SER A 206 2.90 11.73 -1.94
CA SER A 206 3.93 12.14 -2.92
C SER A 206 3.66 13.53 -3.52
N ALA A 207 2.43 14.05 -3.39
CA ALA A 207 2.06 15.41 -3.73
C ALA A 207 2.81 16.48 -2.91
N TRP A 208 3.20 16.20 -1.66
CA TRP A 208 3.91 17.15 -0.80
C TRP A 208 5.37 17.38 -1.22
N LEU A 209 6.00 16.45 -1.95
CA LEU A 209 7.33 16.64 -2.53
C LEU A 209 7.33 17.65 -3.69
N PHE A 210 6.23 17.74 -4.43
CA PHE A 210 6.13 18.64 -5.58
C PHE A 210 5.74 20.08 -5.21
N ALA A 211 5.19 20.29 -4.00
CA ALA A 211 4.80 21.63 -3.54
C ALA A 211 5.99 22.62 -3.45
N PRO A 212 7.11 22.31 -2.77
CA PRO A 212 8.27 23.21 -2.75
C PRO A 212 8.94 23.30 -4.12
N LEU A 213 8.98 22.21 -4.89
CA LEU A 213 9.59 22.18 -6.22
C LEU A 213 8.81 23.04 -7.22
N GLY A 214 7.48 23.02 -7.18
CA GLY A 214 6.61 23.84 -8.01
C GLY A 214 6.78 25.34 -7.72
N ILE A 215 6.92 25.70 -6.44
CA ILE A 215 7.18 27.11 -6.03
C ILE A 215 8.54 27.58 -6.56
N LEU A 216 9.59 26.76 -6.43
CA LEU A 216 10.92 27.11 -6.96
C LEU A 216 10.91 27.26 -8.50
N ILE A 217 10.23 26.35 -9.21
CA ILE A 217 10.10 26.44 -10.68
C ILE A 217 9.33 27.70 -11.07
N ALA A 218 8.27 28.07 -10.33
CA ALA A 218 7.49 29.28 -10.62
C ALA A 218 8.31 30.57 -10.42
N VAL A 219 9.11 30.65 -9.35
CA VAL A 219 9.97 31.82 -9.07
C VAL A 219 11.00 32.04 -10.18
N ILE A 220 11.46 30.98 -10.83
CA ILE A 220 12.44 31.05 -11.93
C ILE A 220 11.77 31.26 -13.29
N ALA A 221 10.63 30.62 -13.55
CA ALA A 221 9.94 30.68 -14.84
C ALA A 221 9.31 32.06 -15.12
N ILE A 222 8.86 32.77 -14.09
CA ILE A 222 8.25 34.10 -14.23
C ILE A 222 9.24 35.15 -14.79
N PRO A 223 10.44 35.36 -14.22
CA PRO A 223 11.42 36.31 -14.79
C PRO A 223 11.94 35.85 -16.14
N LEU A 224 12.13 34.54 -16.38
CA LEU A 224 12.58 34.00 -17.66
C LEU A 224 11.57 34.24 -18.79
N THR A 225 10.27 34.08 -18.54
CA THR A 225 9.24 34.34 -19.55
C THR A 225 9.10 35.83 -19.85
N VAL A 226 9.28 36.71 -18.85
CA VAL A 226 9.31 38.16 -19.05
C VAL A 226 10.55 38.57 -19.86
N ALA A 227 11.73 38.06 -19.51
CA ALA A 227 12.97 38.33 -20.22
C ALA A 227 12.94 37.82 -21.66
N ALA A 228 12.46 36.59 -21.90
CA ALA A 228 12.33 36.01 -23.23
C ALA A 228 11.35 36.79 -24.12
N ARG A 229 10.27 37.32 -23.52
CA ARG A 229 9.26 38.09 -24.25
C ARG A 229 9.76 39.50 -24.60
N GLU A 230 10.58 40.10 -23.74
CA GLU A 230 11.19 41.41 -24.02
C GLU A 230 12.34 41.30 -25.02
N TRP A 231 13.11 40.22 -24.96
CA TRP A 231 14.14 39.91 -25.96
C TRP A 231 13.55 39.72 -27.37
N ARG A 232 12.42 39.01 -27.49
CA ARG A 232 11.70 38.88 -28.77
C ARG A 232 11.15 40.21 -29.30
N ARG A 233 10.83 41.15 -28.42
CA ARG A 233 10.34 42.49 -28.80
C ARG A 233 11.48 43.43 -29.19
N ASN A 234 12.60 43.36 -28.47
CA ASN A 234 13.77 44.19 -28.74
C ASN A 234 14.43 43.84 -30.08
N ARG A 235 14.40 42.55 -30.46
CA ARG A 235 14.79 42.11 -31.81
C ARG A 235 13.94 42.70 -32.94
N ARG A 236 12.68 43.05 -32.69
CA ARG A 236 11.83 43.72 -33.68
C ARG A 236 12.05 45.24 -33.72
N ALA A 237 12.43 45.85 -32.60
CA ALA A 237 12.75 47.28 -32.54
C ALA A 237 14.06 47.61 -33.26
N ARG A 238 15.10 46.79 -33.13
CA ARG A 238 16.40 47.00 -33.81
C ARG A 238 16.27 47.08 -35.34
N ARG A 239 15.43 46.24 -35.95
CA ARG A 239 15.17 46.28 -37.40
C ARG A 239 14.52 47.58 -37.86
N ASN A 240 13.74 48.24 -37.00
CA ASN A 240 13.11 49.52 -37.33
C ASN A 240 14.06 50.71 -37.12
N TYR A 241 15.04 50.59 -36.23
CA TYR A 241 16.07 51.62 -36.03
C TYR A 241 17.13 51.58 -37.15
N GLU A 242 17.52 50.39 -37.62
CA GLU A 242 18.44 50.24 -38.77
C GLU A 242 17.80 50.69 -40.08
N ALA A 243 16.47 50.56 -40.24
CA ALA A 243 15.75 51.03 -41.42
C ALA A 243 15.51 52.56 -41.45
N GLY A 244 15.79 53.27 -40.35
CA GLY A 244 15.42 54.68 -40.17
C GLY A 244 16.58 55.66 -39.99
N LEU A 245 17.84 55.22 -40.08
CA LEU A 245 19.00 56.11 -39.91
C LEU A 245 19.47 56.65 -41.28
N PRO A 246 19.63 57.96 -41.45
CA PRO A 246 20.22 58.54 -42.66
C PRO A 246 21.72 58.18 -42.76
N PRO A 247 22.27 57.99 -43.98
CA PRO A 247 23.66 57.59 -44.17
C PRO A 247 24.62 58.66 -43.62
N LEU A 248 25.70 58.21 -42.98
CA LEU A 248 26.69 59.07 -42.33
C LEU A 248 27.34 60.04 -43.33
N PRO A 249 27.57 61.30 -42.94
CA PRO A 249 28.22 62.28 -43.82
C PRO A 249 29.66 61.86 -44.07
N ARG A 250 30.08 61.93 -45.34
CA ARG A 250 31.45 61.61 -45.75
C ARG A 250 32.41 62.66 -45.20
N PRO A 251 33.58 62.27 -44.69
CA PRO A 251 34.57 63.22 -44.19
C PRO A 251 35.09 64.08 -45.35
N PRO A 252 35.35 65.39 -45.13
CA PRO A 252 35.97 66.24 -46.13
C PRO A 252 37.42 65.79 -46.38
N LEU A 253 37.83 65.83 -47.66
CA LEU A 253 39.20 65.61 -48.12
C LEU A 253 40.09 66.81 -47.77
#